data_AF-A0A928LAQ1-F1
#
_entry.id   AF-A0A928LAQ1-F1
#
_cell.length_a   1.000
_cell.length_b   1.000
_cell.length_c   1.000
_cell.angle_alpha   90.00
_cell.angle_beta   90.00
_cell.angle_gamma   90.00
#
_symmetry.space_group_name_H-M   'P 1'
#
loop_
_entity.id
_entity.type
_entity.pdbx_description
1 polymer ?
#
loop_
_entity_poly.entity_id
_entity_poly.type
_entity_poly.pdbx_seq_one_letter_code
_entity_poly.pdbx_strand_id
1 'polypeptide(L)'
;MRINEIKRNLRADDEGFLIKDGILYDYEGVSPIVVIPDDVTYIESDAFWSNDIVEAVYIPSSVKEIGEHAFWSCSGLKFVNIEEGLEKINSSVFWSCSGLENVNLPASLNDIEHSVFWAMDELTIHAPSGSYAESFANNNGFSYSSEKHEYKKADRKNLIRASQYEHGEFTEFEIPSNITGIESRAFEYCENLKEITIPSNVEYIGSSAFSYCYSLKNVTIDGCSEIKSSAFEYCNALETVRINNGTNKIGSNAFAYCENLKDIYLSESISNIDKSAFEYCSPDLVLHVPANSYAEEYALSLNIPFDNNI
;
A
#
# COMPACT_ATOMS: atom_id res chain seq x y z
N MET A 1 32.13 -4.04 -11.20
CA MET A 1 31.59 -2.91 -10.42
C MET A 1 30.92 -3.52 -9.20
N ARG A 2 31.20 -3.09 -7.96
CA ARG A 2 30.55 -3.69 -6.79
C ARG A 2 29.04 -3.39 -6.88
N ILE A 3 28.13 -4.32 -6.56
CA ILE A 3 26.67 -4.10 -6.63
C ILE A 3 26.26 -2.77 -5.98
N ASN A 4 26.85 -2.44 -4.82
CA ASN A 4 26.65 -1.17 -4.11
C ASN A 4 27.01 0.09 -4.93
N GLU A 5 27.93 -0.01 -5.88
CA GLU A 5 28.32 1.08 -6.77
C GLU A 5 27.34 1.22 -7.95
N ILE A 6 26.69 0.13 -8.36
CA ILE A 6 25.59 0.17 -9.34
C ILE A 6 24.35 0.80 -8.68
N LYS A 7 23.95 0.31 -7.50
CA LYS A 7 22.81 0.84 -6.73
C LYS A 7 22.92 2.36 -6.51
N ARG A 8 24.09 2.86 -6.11
CA ARG A 8 24.33 4.31 -5.87
C ARG A 8 24.17 5.22 -7.09
N ASN A 9 24.24 4.66 -8.30
CA ASN A 9 24.16 5.43 -9.54
C ASN A 9 22.82 5.23 -10.27
N LEU A 10 21.96 4.35 -9.76
CA LEU A 10 20.60 4.18 -10.24
C LEU A 10 19.65 5.06 -9.44
N ARG A 11 18.56 5.44 -10.08
CA ARG A 11 17.43 6.12 -9.45
C ARG A 11 16.21 5.26 -9.69
N ALA A 12 15.34 5.18 -8.69
CA ALA A 12 14.03 4.58 -8.85
C ALA A 12 13.27 5.26 -9.99
N ASP A 13 12.46 4.48 -10.71
CA ASP A 13 11.38 5.03 -11.53
C ASP A 13 10.22 5.53 -10.65
N ASP A 14 9.16 6.03 -11.30
CA ASP A 14 8.00 6.59 -10.61
C ASP A 14 7.21 5.54 -9.79
N GLU A 15 7.36 4.24 -10.11
CA GLU A 15 6.76 3.15 -9.33
C GLU A 15 7.70 2.64 -8.22
N GLY A 16 8.92 3.17 -8.11
CA GLY A 16 9.90 2.84 -7.08
C GLY A 16 10.91 1.77 -7.46
N PHE A 17 10.94 1.29 -8.70
CA PHE A 17 11.84 0.21 -9.12
C PHE A 17 13.21 0.75 -9.56
N LEU A 18 14.29 0.14 -9.05
CA LEU A 18 15.65 0.37 -9.52
C LEU A 18 16.04 -0.76 -10.48
N ILE A 19 15.67 -0.62 -11.75
CA ILE A 19 15.94 -1.64 -12.78
C ILE A 19 17.05 -1.17 -13.71
N LYS A 20 17.96 -2.10 -14.05
CA LYS A 20 18.96 -1.89 -15.10
C LYS A 20 19.29 -3.20 -15.78
N ASP A 21 19.30 -3.19 -17.12
CA ASP A 21 19.67 -4.34 -17.96
C ASP A 21 18.86 -5.61 -17.62
N GLY A 22 17.57 -5.44 -17.29
CA GLY A 22 16.67 -6.53 -16.90
C GLY A 22 16.91 -7.09 -15.50
N ILE A 23 17.66 -6.39 -14.65
CA ILE A 23 17.89 -6.77 -13.25
C ILE A 23 17.19 -5.76 -12.34
N LEU A 24 16.35 -6.25 -11.44
CA LEU A 24 15.78 -5.45 -10.35
C LEU A 24 16.75 -5.42 -9.18
N TYR A 25 17.38 -4.26 -8.95
CA TYR A 25 18.38 -4.07 -7.90
C TYR A 25 17.80 -3.68 -6.55
N ASP A 26 16.71 -2.91 -6.55
CA ASP A 26 16.08 -2.39 -5.35
C ASP A 26 14.65 -1.95 -5.64
N TYR A 27 13.82 -1.91 -4.60
CA TYR A 27 12.47 -1.36 -4.65
C TYR A 27 12.27 -0.36 -3.50
N GLU A 28 12.21 0.91 -3.88
CA GLU A 28 12.00 2.07 -2.98
C GLU A 28 10.54 2.56 -3.01
N GLY A 29 9.66 1.82 -3.70
CA GLY A 29 8.25 2.17 -3.84
C GLY A 29 7.46 1.95 -2.55
N VAL A 30 6.29 2.58 -2.50
CA VAL A 30 5.39 2.56 -1.34
C VAL A 30 4.07 1.82 -1.63
N SER A 31 3.97 1.13 -2.77
CA SER A 31 2.78 0.34 -3.08
C SER A 31 2.76 -0.95 -2.26
N PRO A 32 1.64 -1.30 -1.60
CA PRO A 32 1.48 -2.57 -0.91
C PRO A 32 1.34 -3.75 -1.88
N ILE A 33 1.09 -3.50 -3.17
CA ILE A 33 0.96 -4.56 -4.19
C ILE A 33 1.92 -4.27 -5.33
N VAL A 34 2.98 -5.06 -5.39
CA VAL A 34 4.07 -4.93 -6.35
C VAL A 34 3.87 -5.90 -7.50
N VAL A 35 3.84 -5.37 -8.72
CA VAL A 35 3.91 -6.16 -9.95
C VAL A 35 5.27 -5.86 -10.57
N ILE A 36 6.18 -6.83 -10.54
CA ILE A 36 7.50 -6.66 -11.12
C ILE A 36 7.36 -6.56 -12.65
N PRO A 37 8.00 -5.58 -13.32
CA PRO A 37 7.89 -5.40 -14.76
C PRO A 37 8.34 -6.61 -15.60
N ASP A 38 7.66 -6.87 -16.73
CA ASP A 38 7.90 -8.01 -17.62
C ASP A 38 9.28 -8.01 -18.31
N ASP A 39 10.02 -6.90 -18.26
CA ASP A 39 11.39 -6.81 -18.76
C ASP A 39 12.46 -7.22 -17.73
N VAL A 40 12.05 -7.47 -16.48
CA VAL A 40 12.93 -8.01 -15.44
C VAL A 40 13.13 -9.51 -15.66
N THR A 41 14.39 -9.94 -15.66
CA THR A 41 14.84 -11.33 -15.86
C THR A 41 15.50 -11.92 -14.61
N TYR A 42 15.90 -11.08 -13.66
CA TYR A 42 16.53 -11.46 -12.40
C TYR A 42 16.19 -10.46 -11.30
N ILE A 43 15.89 -10.97 -10.11
CA ILE A 43 15.73 -10.14 -8.90
C ILE A 43 17.03 -10.24 -8.11
N GLU A 44 17.72 -9.13 -7.92
CA GLU A 44 19.00 -9.10 -7.23
C GLU A 44 18.87 -9.42 -5.73
N SER A 45 19.99 -9.81 -5.13
CA SER A 45 20.06 -9.94 -3.67
C SER A 45 19.65 -8.65 -2.96
N ASP A 46 18.90 -8.85 -1.87
CA ASP A 46 18.38 -7.78 -1.00
C ASP A 46 17.45 -6.76 -1.68
N ALA A 47 16.90 -7.04 -2.87
CA ALA A 47 16.11 -6.07 -3.65
C ALA A 47 14.86 -5.52 -2.95
N PHE A 48 14.29 -6.26 -2.00
CA PHE A 48 13.15 -5.86 -1.16
C PHE A 48 13.49 -5.97 0.34
N TRP A 49 14.78 -6.04 0.71
CA TRP A 49 15.17 -6.33 2.08
C TRP A 49 14.51 -5.37 3.10
N SER A 50 13.92 -5.96 4.14
CA SER A 50 13.22 -5.25 5.22
C SER A 50 12.05 -4.35 4.75
N ASN A 51 11.44 -4.65 3.60
CA ASN A 51 10.28 -3.91 3.13
C ASN A 51 8.99 -4.38 3.81
N ASP A 52 8.57 -3.65 4.84
CA ASP A 52 7.36 -3.94 5.63
C ASP A 52 6.07 -3.36 5.03
N ILE A 53 6.17 -2.62 3.92
CA ILE A 53 5.01 -2.00 3.25
C ILE A 53 4.36 -2.97 2.27
N VAL A 54 5.17 -3.76 1.55
CA VAL A 54 4.69 -4.68 0.52
C VAL A 54 3.93 -5.83 1.15
N GLU A 55 2.66 -5.98 0.78
CA GLU A 55 1.77 -7.07 1.19
C GLU A 55 1.68 -8.19 0.13
N ALA A 56 1.84 -7.86 -1.15
CA ALA A 56 1.85 -8.86 -2.22
C ALA A 56 2.85 -8.53 -3.35
N VAL A 57 3.49 -9.58 -3.87
CA VAL A 57 4.43 -9.46 -5.01
C VAL A 57 4.01 -10.41 -6.13
N TYR A 58 3.93 -9.89 -7.35
CA TYR A 58 3.73 -10.65 -8.58
C TYR A 58 5.02 -10.63 -9.40
N ILE A 59 5.64 -11.79 -9.54
CA ILE A 59 6.89 -12.02 -10.27
C ILE A 59 6.54 -12.55 -11.67
N PRO A 60 6.91 -11.84 -12.76
CA PRO A 60 6.50 -12.18 -14.12
C PRO A 60 7.28 -13.37 -14.67
N SER A 61 6.73 -13.98 -15.73
CA SER A 61 7.30 -15.14 -16.43
C SER A 61 8.72 -14.95 -17.00
N SER A 62 9.15 -13.70 -17.16
CA SER A 62 10.49 -13.32 -17.63
C SER A 62 11.59 -13.58 -16.59
N VAL A 63 11.26 -13.59 -15.30
CA VAL A 63 12.23 -13.80 -14.21
C VAL A 63 12.64 -15.26 -14.15
N LYS A 64 13.95 -15.51 -14.22
CA LYS A 64 14.53 -16.86 -14.19
C LYS A 64 15.05 -17.28 -12.83
N GLU A 65 15.52 -16.32 -12.05
CA GLU A 65 16.13 -16.57 -10.76
C GLU A 65 15.90 -15.40 -9.79
N ILE A 66 15.77 -15.73 -8.50
CA ILE A 66 15.66 -14.78 -7.40
C ILE A 66 16.92 -14.89 -6.53
N GLY A 67 17.65 -13.79 -6.37
CA GLY A 67 18.89 -13.68 -5.62
C GLY A 67 18.73 -13.89 -4.11
N GLU A 68 19.83 -14.21 -3.42
CA GLU A 68 19.84 -14.44 -1.97
C GLU A 68 19.22 -13.27 -1.21
N HIS A 69 18.41 -13.57 -0.18
CA HIS A 69 17.80 -12.56 0.69
C HIS A 69 16.89 -11.52 0.01
N ALA A 70 16.48 -11.72 -1.25
CA ALA A 70 15.74 -10.72 -2.02
C ALA A 70 14.52 -10.14 -1.27
N PHE A 71 13.80 -10.93 -0.47
CA PHE A 71 12.67 -10.49 0.36
C PHE A 71 12.92 -10.70 1.87
N TRP A 72 14.17 -10.82 2.31
CA TRP A 72 14.46 -11.08 3.73
C TRP A 72 13.86 -9.96 4.60
N SER A 73 13.08 -10.36 5.62
CA SER A 73 12.50 -9.49 6.64
C SER A 73 11.39 -8.57 6.12
N CYS A 74 10.73 -8.91 5.01
CA CYS A 74 9.49 -8.26 4.59
C CYS A 74 8.33 -8.71 5.49
N SER A 75 8.19 -8.14 6.69
CA SER A 75 7.21 -8.63 7.67
C SER A 75 5.75 -8.34 7.28
N GLY A 76 5.53 -7.37 6.39
CA GLY A 76 4.22 -7.05 5.80
C GLY A 76 3.79 -7.98 4.67
N LEU A 77 4.71 -8.76 4.09
CA LEU A 77 4.46 -9.59 2.91
C LEU A 77 3.56 -10.78 3.26
N LYS A 78 2.38 -10.84 2.64
CA LYS A 78 1.35 -11.88 2.85
C LYS A 78 1.23 -12.86 1.70
N PHE A 79 1.60 -12.43 0.50
CA PHE A 79 1.46 -13.25 -0.70
C PHE A 79 2.55 -13.04 -1.74
N VAL A 80 2.97 -14.12 -2.38
CA VAL A 80 3.85 -14.07 -3.55
C VAL A 80 3.27 -14.92 -4.67
N ASN A 81 3.06 -14.32 -5.84
CA ASN A 81 2.74 -15.03 -7.05
C ASN A 81 3.96 -15.09 -7.96
N ILE A 82 4.40 -16.29 -8.29
CA ILE A 82 5.46 -16.52 -9.27
C ILE A 82 4.86 -17.15 -10.51
N GLU A 83 5.03 -16.51 -11.67
CA GLU A 83 4.56 -17.03 -12.95
C GLU A 83 5.46 -18.13 -13.52
N GLU A 84 4.94 -18.86 -14.52
CA GLU A 84 5.71 -19.87 -15.25
C GLU A 84 6.94 -19.27 -15.92
N GLY A 85 8.11 -19.86 -15.69
CA GLY A 85 9.37 -19.38 -16.23
C GLY A 85 10.49 -19.34 -15.21
N LEU A 86 10.17 -19.18 -13.91
CA LEU A 86 11.15 -19.20 -12.83
C LEU A 86 11.77 -20.60 -12.68
N GLU A 87 13.09 -20.67 -12.59
CA GLU A 87 13.83 -21.93 -12.51
C GLU A 87 14.47 -22.13 -11.13
N LYS A 88 14.92 -21.05 -10.47
CA LYS A 88 15.68 -21.10 -9.21
C LYS A 88 15.28 -20.03 -8.18
N ILE A 89 15.22 -20.42 -6.91
CA ILE A 89 15.12 -19.53 -5.75
C ILE A 89 16.34 -19.75 -4.84
N ASN A 90 17.19 -18.73 -4.69
CA ASN A 90 18.41 -18.83 -3.87
C ASN A 90 18.10 -18.83 -2.37
N SER A 91 19.14 -19.06 -1.57
CA SER A 91 19.04 -19.21 -0.13
C SER A 91 18.37 -18.01 0.56
N SER A 92 17.56 -18.30 1.59
CA SER A 92 17.01 -17.30 2.52
C SER A 92 16.11 -16.21 1.91
N VAL A 93 15.62 -16.39 0.67
CA VAL A 93 14.85 -15.37 -0.06
C VAL A 93 13.69 -14.78 0.74
N PHE A 94 12.90 -15.60 1.44
CA PHE A 94 11.78 -15.13 2.25
C PHE A 94 12.01 -15.27 3.76
N TRP A 95 13.26 -15.43 4.23
CA TRP A 95 13.52 -15.55 5.67
C TRP A 95 12.86 -14.38 6.41
N SER A 96 12.14 -14.66 7.51
CA SER A 96 11.57 -13.65 8.41
C SER A 96 10.43 -12.83 7.79
N CYS A 97 9.83 -13.28 6.68
CA CYS A 97 8.54 -12.76 6.22
C CYS A 97 7.42 -13.41 7.07
N SER A 98 7.29 -12.99 8.33
CA SER A 98 6.37 -13.61 9.30
C SER A 98 4.89 -13.48 8.92
N GLY A 99 4.55 -12.58 8.00
CA GLY A 99 3.20 -12.42 7.47
C GLY A 99 2.88 -13.31 6.26
N LEU A 100 3.85 -14.06 5.70
CA LEU A 100 3.66 -14.76 4.43
C LEU A 100 2.76 -15.99 4.62
N GLU A 101 1.52 -15.89 4.13
CA GLU A 101 0.50 -16.93 4.28
C GLU A 101 0.42 -17.84 3.06
N ASN A 102 0.61 -17.29 1.85
CA ASN A 102 0.39 -18.02 0.61
C ASN A 102 1.49 -17.72 -0.44
N VAL A 103 1.99 -18.76 -1.11
CA VAL A 103 2.89 -18.61 -2.26
C VAL A 103 2.43 -19.48 -3.42
N ASN A 104 2.31 -18.89 -4.61
CA ASN A 104 2.13 -19.64 -5.85
C ASN A 104 3.50 -19.90 -6.48
N LEU A 105 3.88 -21.16 -6.63
CA LEU A 105 5.12 -21.60 -7.28
C LEU A 105 4.80 -22.28 -8.63
N PRO A 106 5.57 -21.97 -9.71
CA PRO A 106 5.31 -22.50 -11.05
C PRO A 106 5.82 -23.93 -11.23
N ALA A 107 5.35 -24.61 -12.29
CA ALA A 107 5.85 -25.92 -12.68
C ALA A 107 7.31 -25.89 -13.18
N SER A 108 7.77 -24.76 -13.71
CA SER A 108 9.16 -24.59 -14.19
C SER A 108 10.22 -24.61 -13.08
N LEU A 109 9.82 -24.36 -11.84
CA LEU A 109 10.73 -24.27 -10.70
C LEU A 109 11.33 -25.65 -10.40
N ASN A 110 12.66 -25.72 -10.34
CA ASN A 110 13.38 -26.98 -10.12
C ASN A 110 14.48 -26.91 -9.07
N ASP A 111 14.74 -25.71 -8.52
CA ASP A 111 15.75 -25.51 -7.48
C ASP A 111 15.27 -24.49 -6.45
N ILE A 112 15.06 -24.95 -5.21
CA ILE A 112 14.81 -24.10 -4.04
C ILE A 112 15.94 -24.39 -3.05
N GLU A 113 16.78 -23.40 -2.80
CA GLU A 113 17.92 -23.53 -1.89
C GLU A 113 17.49 -23.51 -0.40
N HIS A 114 18.47 -23.50 0.49
CA HIS A 114 18.25 -23.65 1.93
C HIS A 114 17.55 -22.43 2.56
N SER A 115 16.72 -22.71 3.57
CA SER A 115 16.09 -21.69 4.44
C SER A 115 15.21 -20.65 3.73
N VAL A 116 14.77 -20.91 2.49
CA VAL A 116 13.91 -19.99 1.72
C VAL A 116 12.66 -19.58 2.49
N PHE A 117 11.96 -20.55 3.11
CA PHE A 117 10.73 -20.36 3.90
C PHE A 117 10.95 -20.67 5.39
N TRP A 118 12.11 -20.32 5.94
CA TRP A 118 12.43 -20.62 7.34
C TRP A 118 11.47 -19.92 8.32
N ALA A 119 10.96 -20.68 9.30
CA ALA A 119 10.04 -20.23 10.34
C ALA A 119 8.70 -19.65 9.81
N MET A 120 8.17 -20.26 8.75
CA MET A 120 6.85 -19.94 8.18
C MET A 120 5.84 -21.05 8.48
N ASP A 121 5.39 -21.11 9.74
CA ASP A 121 4.60 -22.23 10.24
C ASP A 121 3.18 -22.32 9.63
N GLU A 122 2.65 -21.20 9.12
CA GLU A 122 1.29 -21.11 8.53
C GLU A 122 1.29 -21.00 6.99
N LEU A 123 2.46 -21.15 6.34
CA LEU A 123 2.57 -21.00 4.88
C LEU A 123 1.86 -22.14 4.14
N THR A 124 1.02 -21.75 3.18
CA THR A 124 0.48 -22.66 2.15
C THR A 124 1.22 -22.46 0.83
N ILE A 125 1.80 -23.54 0.31
CA ILE A 125 2.40 -23.59 -1.02
C ILE A 125 1.36 -24.08 -2.03
N HIS A 126 1.11 -23.25 -3.03
CA HIS A 126 0.23 -23.54 -4.15
C HIS A 126 1.08 -23.85 -5.38
N ALA A 127 0.96 -25.05 -5.94
CA ALA A 127 1.73 -25.45 -7.11
C ALA A 127 1.00 -26.52 -7.94
N PRO A 128 1.31 -26.66 -9.24
CA PRO A 128 0.75 -27.73 -10.05
C PRO A 128 1.04 -29.12 -9.46
N SER A 129 0.04 -30.01 -9.49
CA SER A 129 0.23 -31.39 -9.03
C SER A 129 1.24 -32.14 -9.91
N GLY A 130 2.10 -32.92 -9.27
CA GLY A 130 3.28 -33.59 -9.83
C GLY A 130 4.53 -32.72 -9.90
N SER A 131 4.49 -31.46 -9.46
CA SER A 131 5.62 -30.54 -9.57
C SER A 131 6.73 -30.79 -8.54
N TYR A 132 7.91 -30.24 -8.83
CA TYR A 132 9.00 -30.15 -7.85
C TYR A 132 8.56 -29.38 -6.60
N ALA A 133 7.80 -28.29 -6.76
CA ALA A 133 7.29 -27.47 -5.66
C ALA A 133 6.31 -28.24 -4.74
N GLU A 134 5.44 -29.10 -5.30
CA GLU A 134 4.62 -30.02 -4.47
C GLU A 134 5.50 -30.97 -3.65
N SER A 135 6.52 -31.57 -4.29
CA SER A 135 7.45 -32.47 -3.59
C SER A 135 8.21 -31.74 -2.49
N PHE A 136 8.65 -30.51 -2.76
CA PHE A 136 9.31 -29.64 -1.79
C PHE A 136 8.39 -29.34 -0.59
N ALA A 137 7.14 -28.94 -0.84
CA ALA A 137 6.16 -28.64 0.20
C ALA A 137 5.95 -29.85 1.12
N ASN A 138 5.66 -31.02 0.54
CA ASN A 138 5.42 -32.25 1.28
C ASN A 138 6.64 -32.73 2.07
N ASN A 139 7.85 -32.65 1.49
CA ASN A 139 9.08 -33.10 2.15
C ASN A 139 9.50 -32.20 3.32
N ASN A 140 9.10 -30.93 3.31
CA ASN A 140 9.44 -29.96 4.35
C ASN A 140 8.27 -29.67 5.31
N GLY A 141 7.12 -30.34 5.13
CA GLY A 141 5.97 -30.24 6.04
C GLY A 141 5.12 -28.98 5.87
N PHE A 142 5.19 -28.30 4.73
CA PHE A 142 4.33 -27.16 4.42
C PHE A 142 2.92 -27.62 4.03
N SER A 143 1.92 -26.78 4.33
CA SER A 143 0.58 -26.94 3.75
C SER A 143 0.65 -26.82 2.23
N TYR A 144 -0.13 -27.63 1.52
CA TYR A 144 -0.10 -27.69 0.06
C TYR A 144 -1.51 -27.63 -0.54
N SER A 145 -1.62 -26.94 -1.68
CA SER A 145 -2.81 -26.95 -2.55
C SER A 145 -2.41 -26.98 -4.02
N SER A 146 -3.17 -27.71 -4.83
CA SER A 146 -3.03 -27.68 -6.29
C SER A 146 -3.81 -26.55 -6.97
N GLU A 147 -4.68 -25.86 -6.23
CA GLU A 147 -5.42 -24.70 -6.71
C GLU A 147 -4.59 -23.44 -6.49
N LYS A 148 -4.46 -22.60 -7.52
CA LYS A 148 -3.76 -21.33 -7.43
C LYS A 148 -4.46 -20.41 -6.43
N HIS A 149 -3.71 -19.83 -5.49
CA HIS A 149 -4.25 -18.80 -4.60
C HIS A 149 -4.38 -17.46 -5.34
N GLU A 150 -5.51 -16.80 -5.15
CA GLU A 150 -5.71 -15.42 -5.60
C GLU A 150 -5.72 -14.50 -4.39
N TYR A 151 -4.57 -13.89 -4.10
CA TYR A 151 -4.55 -12.74 -3.22
C TYR A 151 -5.11 -11.57 -3.99
N LYS A 152 -6.12 -10.89 -3.42
CA LYS A 152 -6.84 -9.72 -3.95
C LYS A 152 -6.03 -9.05 -5.06
N LYS A 153 -6.24 -9.50 -6.31
CA LYS A 153 -5.53 -8.95 -7.46
C LYS A 153 -5.97 -7.49 -7.49
N ALA A 154 -5.10 -6.57 -7.06
CA ALA A 154 -5.37 -5.15 -7.23
C ALA A 154 -5.69 -5.00 -8.70
N ASP A 155 -6.94 -4.69 -8.98
CA ASP A 155 -7.34 -4.41 -10.34
C ASP A 155 -6.71 -3.06 -10.65
N ARG A 156 -5.43 -3.05 -11.07
CA ARG A 156 -4.64 -1.82 -11.33
C ARG A 156 -5.32 -0.91 -12.36
N LYS A 157 -6.33 -1.40 -13.09
CA LYS A 157 -7.18 -0.58 -13.99
C LYS A 157 -8.26 0.22 -13.23
N ASN A 158 -8.56 -0.19 -12.01
CA ASN A 158 -9.51 0.40 -11.07
C ASN A 158 -8.77 1.12 -9.93
N LEU A 159 -7.49 1.42 -10.07
CA LEU A 159 -6.77 2.25 -9.11
C LEU A 159 -6.45 3.59 -9.77
N ILE A 160 -6.48 4.65 -8.96
CA ILE A 160 -5.69 5.84 -9.27
C ILE A 160 -4.31 5.57 -8.70
N ARG A 161 -3.33 5.46 -9.60
CA ARG A 161 -1.99 4.97 -9.27
C ARG A 161 -1.17 6.01 -8.52
N ALA A 162 -0.12 5.52 -7.88
CA ALA A 162 0.83 6.38 -7.20
C ALA A 162 1.35 7.46 -8.15
N SER A 163 1.37 8.70 -7.69
CA SER A 163 1.79 9.88 -8.45
C SER A 163 1.10 10.11 -9.81
N GLN A 164 0.00 9.40 -10.13
CA GLN A 164 -0.62 9.43 -11.46
C GLN A 164 -1.05 10.84 -11.89
N TYR A 165 -1.50 11.65 -10.93
CA TYR A 165 -1.92 13.03 -11.12
C TYR A 165 -1.10 13.99 -10.25
N GLU A 166 0.10 13.58 -9.80
CA GLU A 166 0.99 14.48 -9.06
C GLU A 166 1.27 15.74 -9.88
N HIS A 167 1.26 16.91 -9.25
CA HIS A 167 1.34 18.23 -9.90
C HIS A 167 0.24 18.49 -10.95
N GLY A 168 -0.94 17.90 -10.76
CA GLY A 168 -2.10 18.13 -11.62
C GLY A 168 -2.55 19.60 -11.62
N GLU A 169 -2.65 20.19 -12.82
CA GLU A 169 -3.03 21.60 -13.01
C GLU A 169 -4.57 21.81 -13.09
N PHE A 170 -5.37 20.76 -12.89
CA PHE A 170 -6.82 20.82 -12.98
C PHE A 170 -7.46 21.43 -11.72
N THR A 171 -8.62 22.06 -11.88
CA THR A 171 -9.38 22.64 -10.76
C THR A 171 -10.43 21.73 -10.17
N GLU A 172 -10.84 20.72 -10.93
CA GLU A 172 -11.84 19.72 -10.60
C GLU A 172 -11.36 18.35 -11.06
N PHE A 173 -11.76 17.30 -10.34
CA PHE A 173 -11.48 15.92 -10.70
C PHE A 173 -12.64 15.03 -10.27
N GLU A 174 -13.20 14.27 -11.21
CA GLU A 174 -14.22 13.28 -10.93
C GLU A 174 -13.57 11.90 -10.86
N ILE A 175 -13.69 11.23 -9.71
CA ILE A 175 -13.20 9.86 -9.55
C ILE A 175 -14.15 8.89 -10.25
N PRO A 176 -13.71 8.12 -11.26
CA PRO A 176 -14.57 7.17 -11.95
C PRO A 176 -15.15 6.11 -11.00
N SER A 177 -16.40 5.71 -11.23
CA SER A 177 -17.12 4.76 -10.36
C SER A 177 -16.54 3.35 -10.32
N ASN A 178 -15.60 3.02 -11.20
CA ASN A 178 -14.88 1.75 -11.16
C ASN A 178 -13.64 1.80 -10.26
N ILE A 179 -13.25 2.97 -9.72
CA ILE A 179 -12.03 3.10 -8.91
C ILE A 179 -12.22 2.51 -7.51
N THR A 180 -11.45 1.50 -7.15
CA THR A 180 -11.50 0.85 -5.84
C THR A 180 -10.43 1.35 -4.86
N GLY A 181 -9.49 2.19 -5.29
CA GLY A 181 -8.43 2.69 -4.42
C GLY A 181 -7.67 3.87 -5.01
N ILE A 182 -7.17 4.73 -4.13
CA ILE A 182 -6.31 5.86 -4.47
C ILE A 182 -4.96 5.58 -3.81
N GLU A 183 -3.92 5.38 -4.62
CA GLU A 183 -2.59 5.05 -4.12
C GLU A 183 -1.85 6.28 -3.56
N SER A 184 -0.71 6.02 -2.93
CA SER A 184 0.11 7.04 -2.30
C SER A 184 0.53 8.12 -3.29
N ARG A 185 0.49 9.39 -2.88
CA ARG A 185 0.86 10.55 -3.70
C ARG A 185 0.09 10.75 -5.01
N ALA A 186 -1.01 10.01 -5.22
CA ALA A 186 -1.78 10.03 -6.46
C ALA A 186 -2.12 11.43 -7.00
N PHE A 187 -2.38 12.38 -6.10
CA PHE A 187 -2.73 13.78 -6.36
C PHE A 187 -1.83 14.75 -5.57
N GLU A 188 -0.65 14.33 -5.13
CA GLU A 188 0.26 15.21 -4.39
C GLU A 188 0.57 16.48 -5.22
N TYR A 189 0.60 17.65 -4.59
CA TYR A 189 0.81 18.94 -5.27
C TYR A 189 -0.19 19.27 -6.39
N CYS A 190 -1.43 18.76 -6.35
CA CYS A 190 -2.52 19.29 -7.18
C CYS A 190 -2.97 20.67 -6.69
N GLU A 191 -2.12 21.69 -6.86
CA GLU A 191 -2.27 23.01 -6.20
C GLU A 191 -3.54 23.77 -6.63
N ASN A 192 -4.13 23.42 -7.77
CA ASN A 192 -5.33 24.07 -8.31
C ASN A 192 -6.65 23.35 -7.97
N LEU A 193 -6.60 22.09 -7.49
CA LEU A 193 -7.79 21.29 -7.18
C LEU A 193 -8.57 21.95 -6.03
N LYS A 194 -9.86 22.22 -6.22
CA LYS A 194 -10.68 22.98 -5.25
C LYS A 194 -11.56 22.12 -4.37
N GLU A 195 -12.03 21.01 -4.89
CA GLU A 195 -12.89 20.08 -4.19
C GLU A 195 -12.69 18.67 -4.72
N ILE A 196 -12.97 17.68 -3.87
CA ILE A 196 -12.93 16.28 -4.26
C ILE A 196 -14.00 15.49 -3.48
N THR A 197 -14.68 14.60 -4.20
CA THR A 197 -15.59 13.62 -3.63
C THR A 197 -15.00 12.23 -3.84
N ILE A 198 -14.74 11.51 -2.76
CA ILE A 198 -14.27 10.14 -2.77
C ILE A 198 -15.50 9.21 -2.70
N PRO A 199 -15.86 8.51 -3.79
CA PRO A 199 -17.11 7.77 -3.86
C PRO A 199 -17.05 6.48 -3.04
N SER A 200 -18.22 5.92 -2.72
CA SER A 200 -18.37 4.79 -1.80
C SER A 200 -17.70 3.48 -2.23
N ASN A 201 -17.33 3.35 -3.50
CA ASN A 201 -16.58 2.22 -4.05
C ASN A 201 -15.07 2.27 -3.76
N VAL A 202 -14.53 3.40 -3.28
CA VAL A 202 -13.11 3.51 -2.92
C VAL A 202 -12.87 2.84 -1.56
N GLU A 203 -11.96 1.87 -1.51
CA GLU A 203 -11.67 1.08 -0.32
C GLU A 203 -10.65 1.75 0.60
N TYR A 204 -9.72 2.56 0.06
CA TYR A 204 -8.69 3.26 0.81
C TYR A 204 -8.18 4.51 0.10
N ILE A 205 -7.62 5.43 0.90
CA ILE A 205 -6.86 6.61 0.43
C ILE A 205 -5.41 6.44 0.91
N GLY A 206 -4.47 6.42 -0.04
CA GLY A 206 -3.05 6.18 0.16
C GLY A 206 -2.33 7.27 0.93
N SER A 207 -1.09 6.97 1.36
CA SER A 207 -0.28 7.93 2.11
C SER A 207 0.05 9.14 1.24
N SER A 208 -0.10 10.34 1.80
CA SER A 208 0.10 11.60 1.08
C SER A 208 -0.70 11.75 -0.23
N ALA A 209 -1.79 11.00 -0.42
CA ALA A 209 -2.52 10.95 -1.68
C ALA A 209 -2.94 12.33 -2.22
N PHE A 210 -3.27 13.27 -1.35
CA PHE A 210 -3.66 14.65 -1.65
C PHE A 210 -2.82 15.66 -0.86
N SER A 211 -1.61 15.32 -0.42
CA SER A 211 -0.77 16.30 0.31
C SER A 211 -0.46 17.51 -0.57
N TYR A 212 -0.33 18.67 0.05
CA TYR A 212 0.02 19.94 -0.62
C TYR A 212 -0.99 20.38 -1.71
N CYS A 213 -2.24 19.92 -1.67
CA CYS A 213 -3.31 20.47 -2.50
C CYS A 213 -3.76 21.84 -1.94
N TYR A 214 -2.96 22.88 -2.15
CA TYR A 214 -3.13 24.17 -1.46
C TYR A 214 -4.45 24.90 -1.71
N SER A 215 -5.14 24.62 -2.83
CA SER A 215 -6.46 25.20 -3.14
C SER A 215 -7.64 24.33 -2.71
N LEU A 216 -7.39 23.12 -2.18
CA LEU A 216 -8.44 22.16 -1.85
C LEU A 216 -9.23 22.67 -0.65
N LYS A 217 -10.47 23.09 -0.89
CA LYS A 217 -11.34 23.76 0.10
C LYS A 217 -12.30 22.82 0.80
N ASN A 218 -12.83 21.83 0.07
CA ASN A 218 -13.81 20.90 0.59
C ASN A 218 -13.47 19.47 0.19
N VAL A 219 -13.58 18.54 1.13
CA VAL A 219 -13.41 17.11 0.90
C VAL A 219 -14.66 16.38 1.40
N THR A 220 -15.26 15.55 0.55
CA THR A 220 -16.32 14.62 0.94
C THR A 220 -15.84 13.19 0.71
N ILE A 221 -15.99 12.32 1.71
CA ILE A 221 -15.59 10.91 1.66
C ILE A 221 -16.84 10.07 1.91
N ASP A 222 -17.42 9.54 0.84
CA ASP A 222 -18.61 8.68 0.85
C ASP A 222 -18.27 7.20 1.08
N GLY A 223 -17.00 6.82 0.91
CA GLY A 223 -16.46 5.54 1.33
C GLY A 223 -14.95 5.51 1.24
N CYS A 224 -14.36 4.77 2.19
CA CYS A 224 -12.93 4.49 2.33
C CYS A 224 -12.74 3.82 3.69
N SER A 225 -12.35 2.56 3.78
CA SER A 225 -12.13 1.90 5.09
C SER A 225 -11.04 2.59 5.93
N GLU A 226 -10.00 3.11 5.27
CA GLU A 226 -8.84 3.73 5.92
C GLU A 226 -8.27 4.92 5.13
N ILE A 227 -8.20 6.07 5.79
CA ILE A 227 -7.44 7.24 5.34
C ILE A 227 -6.01 7.10 5.89
N LYS A 228 -5.03 6.85 5.03
CA LYS A 228 -3.64 6.61 5.45
C LYS A 228 -2.90 7.89 5.84
N SER A 229 -1.68 7.72 6.33
CA SER A 229 -0.88 8.79 6.91
C SER A 229 -0.65 9.95 5.94
N SER A 230 -0.72 11.17 6.46
CA SER A 230 -0.53 12.42 5.70
C SER A 230 -1.44 12.62 4.48
N ALA A 231 -2.51 11.83 4.30
CA ALA A 231 -3.31 11.80 3.07
C ALA A 231 -3.75 13.19 2.56
N PHE A 232 -4.05 14.14 3.43
CA PHE A 232 -4.43 15.52 3.12
C PHE A 232 -3.54 16.55 3.84
N GLU A 233 -2.30 16.19 4.19
CA GLU A 233 -1.37 17.09 4.89
C GLU A 233 -1.10 18.38 4.07
N TYR A 234 -1.01 19.52 4.73
CA TYR A 234 -0.77 20.85 4.11
C TYR A 234 -1.82 21.28 3.07
N CYS A 235 -3.06 20.77 3.14
CA CYS A 235 -4.18 21.34 2.37
C CYS A 235 -4.64 22.66 2.99
N ASN A 236 -3.85 23.72 2.84
CA ASN A 236 -4.00 24.96 3.61
C ASN A 236 -5.32 25.71 3.37
N ALA A 237 -5.99 25.54 2.23
CA ALA A 237 -7.30 26.13 1.97
C ALA A 237 -8.48 25.28 2.47
N LEU A 238 -8.23 24.08 3.01
CA LEU A 238 -9.25 23.13 3.42
C LEU A 238 -10.03 23.72 4.58
N GLU A 239 -11.32 23.96 4.40
CA GLU A 239 -12.21 24.56 5.40
C GLU A 239 -13.12 23.49 6.03
N THR A 240 -13.56 22.51 5.24
CA THR A 240 -14.52 21.49 5.68
C THR A 240 -14.17 20.11 5.13
N VAL A 241 -14.23 19.11 6.02
CA VAL A 241 -14.12 17.69 5.66
C VAL A 241 -15.40 16.97 6.12
N ARG A 242 -16.00 16.18 5.23
CA ARG A 242 -17.14 15.32 5.55
C ARG A 242 -16.76 13.87 5.32
N ILE A 243 -16.74 13.07 6.39
CA ILE A 243 -16.47 11.63 6.36
C ILE A 243 -17.75 10.89 6.70
N ASN A 244 -18.36 10.31 5.67
CA ASN A 244 -19.62 9.56 5.79
C ASN A 244 -19.37 8.12 6.22
N ASN A 245 -20.46 7.39 6.48
CA ASN A 245 -20.44 6.00 6.91
C ASN A 245 -19.61 5.12 5.98
N GLY A 246 -18.74 4.29 6.57
CA GLY A 246 -17.86 3.37 5.84
C GLY A 246 -16.37 3.61 6.10
N THR A 247 -16.02 4.75 6.70
CA THR A 247 -14.66 5.01 7.18
C THR A 247 -14.49 4.53 8.62
N ASN A 248 -13.45 3.73 8.86
CA ASN A 248 -13.15 3.18 10.18
C ASN A 248 -11.90 3.80 10.81
N LYS A 249 -10.91 4.15 9.99
CA LYS A 249 -9.59 4.57 10.46
C LYS A 249 -9.09 5.85 9.80
N ILE A 250 -8.56 6.76 10.62
CA ILE A 250 -7.86 7.98 10.21
C ILE A 250 -6.42 7.91 10.73
N GLY A 251 -5.46 7.86 9.80
CA GLY A 251 -4.03 7.67 10.08
C GLY A 251 -3.32 8.90 10.62
N SER A 252 -2.04 8.71 10.96
CA SER A 252 -1.17 9.76 11.52
C SER A 252 -1.02 10.93 10.55
N ASN A 253 -1.10 12.17 11.06
CA ASN A 253 -1.02 13.40 10.28
C ASN A 253 -2.01 13.51 9.10
N ALA A 254 -3.07 12.70 9.03
CA ALA A 254 -3.95 12.62 7.85
C ALA A 254 -4.47 13.97 7.37
N PHE A 255 -4.72 14.92 8.28
CA PHE A 255 -5.11 16.30 7.99
C PHE A 255 -4.21 17.31 8.71
N ALA A 256 -2.96 16.95 9.02
CA ALA A 256 -2.07 17.87 9.73
C ALA A 256 -1.73 19.09 8.88
N TYR A 257 -1.49 20.23 9.54
CA TYR A 257 -1.18 21.52 8.93
C TYR A 257 -2.27 22.08 8.01
N CYS A 258 -3.50 21.59 8.10
CA CYS A 258 -4.67 22.20 7.44
C CYS A 258 -5.14 23.43 8.24
N GLU A 259 -4.39 24.53 8.17
CA GLU A 259 -4.55 25.71 9.05
C GLU A 259 -5.93 26.38 8.98
N ASN A 260 -6.68 26.21 7.89
CA ASN A 260 -8.04 26.77 7.72
C ASN A 260 -9.16 25.75 8.02
N LEU A 261 -8.84 24.52 8.41
CA LEU A 261 -9.84 23.45 8.60
C LEU A 261 -10.62 23.68 9.88
N LYS A 262 -11.87 24.10 9.73
CA LYS A 262 -12.77 24.50 10.84
C LYS A 262 -13.76 23.42 11.21
N ASP A 263 -14.27 22.68 10.23
CA ASP A 263 -15.37 21.76 10.47
C ASP A 263 -15.02 20.37 9.92
N ILE A 264 -15.05 19.35 10.80
CA ILE A 264 -14.89 17.96 10.39
C ILE A 264 -16.11 17.17 10.87
N TYR A 265 -16.81 16.57 9.93
CA TYR A 265 -17.98 15.74 10.20
C TYR A 265 -17.56 14.27 10.13
N LEU A 266 -17.72 13.54 11.23
CA LEU A 266 -17.31 12.14 11.37
C LEU A 266 -18.52 11.25 11.61
N SER A 267 -18.58 10.09 10.99
CA SER A 267 -19.69 9.15 11.16
C SER A 267 -19.50 8.17 12.33
N GLU A 268 -20.57 7.42 12.64
CA GLU A 268 -20.58 6.39 13.69
C GLU A 268 -19.59 5.24 13.43
N SER A 269 -19.18 5.04 12.18
CA SER A 269 -18.30 3.94 11.78
C SER A 269 -16.84 4.11 12.20
N ILE A 270 -16.44 5.31 12.61
CA ILE A 270 -15.07 5.61 13.03
C ILE A 270 -14.77 4.86 14.34
N SER A 271 -13.68 4.10 14.34
CA SER A 271 -13.23 3.30 15.49
C SER A 271 -11.75 3.49 15.81
N ASN A 272 -11.02 4.25 14.98
CA ASN A 272 -9.63 4.58 15.19
C ASN A 272 -9.28 5.94 14.57
N ILE A 273 -8.73 6.85 15.38
CA ILE A 273 -8.17 8.13 14.91
C ILE A 273 -6.80 8.30 15.57
N ASP A 274 -5.77 8.53 14.77
CA ASP A 274 -4.44 8.83 15.29
C ASP A 274 -4.43 10.17 16.03
N LYS A 275 -3.61 10.28 17.10
CA LYS A 275 -3.52 11.50 17.92
C LYS A 275 -3.05 12.73 17.15
N SER A 276 -2.26 12.51 16.09
CA SER A 276 -1.72 13.56 15.22
C SER A 276 -2.61 13.87 14.02
N ALA A 277 -3.74 13.18 13.84
CA ALA A 277 -4.56 13.29 12.63
C ALA A 277 -4.98 14.73 12.29
N PHE A 278 -5.17 15.58 13.30
CA PHE A 278 -5.60 16.98 13.17
C PHE A 278 -4.59 17.97 13.79
N GLU A 279 -3.30 17.63 13.84
CA GLU A 279 -2.27 18.52 14.39
C GLU A 279 -2.09 19.77 13.52
N TYR A 280 -1.94 20.96 14.13
CA TYR A 280 -1.83 22.24 13.43
C TYR A 280 -3.00 22.58 12.47
N CYS A 281 -4.20 22.05 12.74
CA CYS A 281 -5.44 22.55 12.15
C CYS A 281 -5.85 23.91 12.73
N SER A 282 -6.95 24.48 12.22
CA SER A 282 -7.51 25.74 12.72
C SER A 282 -7.66 25.74 14.25
N PRO A 283 -7.35 26.85 14.94
CA PRO A 283 -7.66 27.00 16.35
C PRO A 283 -9.17 26.98 16.64
N ASP A 284 -10.00 27.22 15.62
CA ASP A 284 -11.45 27.16 15.67
C ASP A 284 -12.01 25.80 15.19
N LEU A 285 -11.18 24.74 15.14
CA LEU A 285 -11.61 23.41 14.72
C LEU A 285 -12.71 22.86 15.64
N VAL A 286 -13.80 22.40 15.02
CA VAL A 286 -14.91 21.68 15.65
C VAL A 286 -15.09 20.33 14.97
N LEU A 287 -15.16 19.27 15.78
CA LEU A 287 -15.58 17.94 15.32
C LEU A 287 -17.09 17.81 15.50
N HIS A 288 -17.81 17.56 14.42
CA HIS A 288 -19.21 17.15 14.47
C HIS A 288 -19.26 15.63 14.49
N VAL A 289 -19.76 15.05 15.57
CA VAL A 289 -19.68 13.61 15.84
C VAL A 289 -21.00 13.08 16.39
N PRO A 290 -21.36 11.79 16.20
CA PRO A 290 -22.52 11.21 16.85
C PRO A 290 -22.31 11.09 18.37
N ALA A 291 -23.38 11.28 19.14
CA ALA A 291 -23.32 11.14 20.60
C ALA A 291 -22.97 9.69 21.02
N ASN A 292 -22.09 9.58 22.01
CA ASN A 292 -21.48 8.37 22.54
C ASN A 292 -20.65 7.58 21.51
N SER A 293 -20.11 8.26 20.49
CA SER A 293 -19.23 7.64 19.49
C SER A 293 -17.76 7.62 19.95
N TYR A 294 -16.97 6.77 19.30
CA TYR A 294 -15.51 6.79 19.46
C TYR A 294 -14.92 8.18 19.14
N ALA A 295 -15.47 8.87 18.13
CA ALA A 295 -14.99 10.18 17.74
C ALA A 295 -15.26 11.25 18.82
N GLU A 296 -16.36 11.13 19.57
CA GLU A 296 -16.61 11.96 20.77
C GLU A 296 -15.58 11.68 21.87
N GLU A 297 -15.31 10.40 22.17
CA GLU A 297 -14.28 10.02 23.15
C GLU A 297 -12.88 10.53 22.76
N TYR A 298 -12.55 10.46 21.47
CA TYR A 298 -11.32 11.01 20.91
C TYR A 298 -11.24 12.53 21.15
N ALA A 299 -12.29 13.26 20.78
CA ALA A 299 -12.36 14.72 20.95
C ALA A 299 -12.17 15.13 22.41
N LEU A 300 -12.85 14.44 23.33
CA LEU A 300 -12.71 14.62 24.79
C LEU A 300 -11.26 14.38 25.26
N SER A 301 -10.62 13.32 24.77
CA SER A 301 -9.28 12.92 25.21
C SER A 301 -8.17 13.93 24.83
N LEU A 302 -8.37 14.67 23.74
CA LEU A 302 -7.43 15.66 23.22
C LEU A 302 -7.89 17.11 23.44
N ASN A 303 -9.03 17.30 24.10
CA ASN A 303 -9.64 18.61 24.35
C ASN A 303 -9.89 19.40 23.05
N ILE A 304 -10.33 18.70 22.01
CA ILE A 304 -10.76 19.29 20.73
C ILE A 304 -12.24 19.69 20.87
N PRO A 305 -12.65 20.91 20.49
CA PRO A 305 -14.05 21.30 20.47
C PRO A 305 -14.88 20.34 19.60
N PHE A 306 -16.08 19.97 20.06
CA PHE A 306 -16.98 19.12 19.31
C PHE A 306 -18.45 19.45 19.60
N ASP A 307 -19.34 19.00 18.72
CA ASP A 307 -20.78 18.95 18.96
C ASP A 307 -21.39 17.61 18.50
N ASN A 308 -22.60 17.35 18.98
CA ASN A 308 -23.33 16.12 18.71
C ASN A 308 -24.51 16.35 17.74
N ASN A 309 -24.34 17.23 16.75
CA ASN A 309 -25.42 17.71 15.87
C ASN A 309 -25.64 16.88 14.58
N ILE A 310 -25.06 15.68 14.48
CA ILE A 310 -25.19 14.79 13.31
C ILE A 310 -25.60 13.37 13.66
#